data_AF-A0A7G5M1K7-F1
#
_entry.id   AF-A0A7G5M1K7-F1
#
_cell.length_a   1.000
_cell.length_b   1.000
_cell.length_c   1.000
_cell.angle_alpha   90.00
_cell.angle_beta   90.00
_cell.angle_gamma   90.00
#
_symmetry.space_group_name_H-M   'P 1'
#
loop_
_entity.id
_entity.type
_entity.pdbx_description
1 polymer ?
#
loop_
_entity_poly.entity_id
_entity_poly.type
_entity_poly.pdbx_seq_one_letter_code
_entity_poly.pdbx_strand_id
1 'polypeptide(L)' 'MDRLSTAELSVCELATSGSINRQIAEQLFLSIKTVEWHLSASYAKLRIRSRKELGEHLGAAVE' A
#
# COMPACT_ATOMS: atom_id res chain seq x y z
N MET A 1 8.77 -4.64 14.04
CA MET A 1 8.17 -4.41 12.71
C MET A 1 6.75 -3.93 12.95
N ASP A 2 6.47 -2.69 12.57
CA ASP A 2 5.15 -2.09 12.77
C ASP A 2 4.16 -2.77 11.82
N ARG A 3 3.18 -3.48 12.36
CA ARG A 3 2.19 -4.22 11.56
C ARG A 3 1.27 -3.20 10.90
N LEU A 4 1.16 -3.25 9.57
CA LEU A 4 0.22 -2.43 8.81
C LEU A 4 -1.21 -2.70 9.31
N SER A 5 -2.02 -1.65 9.37
CA SER A 5 -3.45 -1.80 9.59
C SER A 5 -4.09 -2.49 8.38
N THR A 6 -5.24 -3.14 8.55
CA THR A 6 -5.94 -3.87 7.47
C THR A 6 -6.20 -2.97 6.25
N ALA A 7 -6.51 -1.69 6.47
CA ALA A 7 -6.70 -0.71 5.39
C ALA A 7 -5.40 -0.38 4.65
N GLU A 8 -4.30 -0.21 5.40
CA GLU A 8 -2.97 0.03 4.82
C GLU A 8 -2.51 -1.18 4.00
N LEU A 9 -2.72 -2.39 4.52
CA LEU A 9 -2.39 -3.64 3.84
C LEU A 9 -3.18 -3.80 2.53
N SER A 10 -4.50 -3.59 2.57
CA SER A 10 -5.36 -3.67 1.38
C SER A 10 -4.93 -2.68 0.28
N VAL A 11 -4.61 -1.44 0.68
CA VAL A 11 -4.08 -0.43 -0.24
C VAL A 11 -2.74 -0.87 -0.82
N CYS A 12 -1.84 -1.41 0.01
CA CYS A 12 -0.53 -1.86 -0.41
C CYS A 12 -0.62 -3.04 -1.38
N GLU A 13 -1.45 -4.05 -1.11
CA GLU A 13 -1.65 -5.22 -1.98
C GLU A 13 -2.16 -4.81 -3.36
N LEU A 14 -3.15 -3.93 -3.41
CA LEU A 14 -3.66 -3.43 -4.69
C LEU A 14 -2.61 -2.60 -5.43
N ALA A 15 -1.82 -1.80 -4.71
CA ALA A 15 -0.72 -1.04 -5.27
C ALA A 15 0.41 -1.95 -5.78
N THR A 16 0.74 -3.05 -5.11
CA THR A 16 1.74 -4.02 -5.60
C THR A 16 1.21 -4.84 -6.77
N SER A 17 -0.10 -5.07 -6.85
CA SER A 17 -0.76 -5.73 -7.99
C SER A 17 -0.84 -4.85 -9.26
N GLY A 18 -0.32 -3.62 -9.23
CA GLY A 18 -0.32 -2.71 -10.38
C GLY A 18 -1.53 -1.76 -10.47
N SER A 19 -2.43 -1.75 -9.48
CA SER A 19 -3.58 -0.83 -9.49
C SER A 19 -3.15 0.62 -9.25
N ILE A 20 -3.71 1.57 -9.98
CA ILE A 20 -3.45 3.01 -9.74
C ILE A 20 -4.25 3.52 -8.53
N ASN A 21 -3.79 4.58 -7.86
CA ASN A 21 -4.42 5.13 -6.66
C ASN A 21 -5.92 5.42 -6.83
N ARG A 22 -6.35 5.85 -8.03
CA ARG A 22 -7.76 6.04 -8.38
C ARG A 22 -8.56 4.74 -8.32
N GLN A 23 -8.04 3.67 -8.89
CA GLN A 23 -8.70 2.37 -8.93
C GLN A 23 -8.76 1.74 -7.53
N ILE A 24 -7.72 1.94 -6.73
CA ILE A 24 -7.68 1.54 -5.32
C ILE A 24 -8.74 2.30 -4.52
N ALA A 25 -8.81 3.62 -4.73
CA ALA A 25 -9.82 4.48 -4.11
C ALA A 25 -11.24 4.01 -4.45
N GLU A 26 -11.50 3.66 -5.71
CA GLU A 26 -12.80 3.14 -6.14
C GLU A 26 -13.10 1.75 -5.52
N GLN A 27 -12.14 0.84 -5.48
CA GLN A 27 -12.34 -0.50 -4.89
C GLN A 27 -12.55 -0.48 -3.38
N LEU A 28 -11.85 0.41 -2.68
CA LEU A 28 -11.92 0.52 -1.22
C LEU A 28 -12.97 1.55 -0.75
N PHE A 29 -13.69 2.19 -1.68
CA PHE A 29 -14.64 3.28 -1.40
C PHE A 29 -13.99 4.44 -0.60
N LEU A 30 -12.74 4.76 -0.92
CA LEU A 30 -11.94 5.82 -0.30
C LEU A 30 -11.71 6.96 -1.28
N SER A 31 -11.27 8.12 -0.76
CA SER A 31 -10.73 9.18 -1.61
C SER A 31 -9.29 8.87 -2.03
N ILE A 32 -8.89 9.36 -3.21
CA ILE A 32 -7.50 9.25 -3.70
C ILE A 32 -6.51 9.78 -2.65
N LYS A 33 -6.80 10.94 -2.05
CA LYS A 33 -6.02 11.51 -0.94
C LYS A 33 -5.85 10.57 0.25
N THR A 34 -6.88 9.79 0.58
CA THR A 34 -6.84 8.82 1.67
C THR A 34 -5.93 7.64 1.30
N VAL A 35 -5.99 7.17 0.05
CA VAL A 35 -5.09 6.15 -0.48
C VAL A 35 -3.64 6.63 -0.44
N GLU A 36 -3.37 7.87 -0.86
CA GLU A 36 -2.04 8.47 -0.79
C GLU A 36 -1.53 8.56 0.65
N TRP A 37 -2.39 8.94 1.59
CA TRP A 37 -2.06 8.98 3.01
C TRP A 37 -1.72 7.58 3.56
N HIS A 38 -2.52 6.57 3.24
CA HIS A 38 -2.25 5.18 3.63
C HIS A 38 -0.93 4.67 3.04
N LEU A 39 -0.64 4.96 1.77
CA LEU A 39 0.64 4.60 1.16
C LEU A 39 1.80 5.30 1.86
N SER A 40 1.69 6.60 2.13
CA SER A 40 2.74 7.35 2.83
C SER A 40 2.98 6.84 4.25
N ALA A 41 1.92 6.51 4.99
CA ALA A 41 2.01 5.92 6.32
C ALA A 41 2.66 4.53 6.27
N SER A 42 2.27 3.70 5.30
CA SER A 42 2.84 2.38 5.07
C SER A 42 4.33 2.47 4.72
N TYR A 43 4.71 3.43 3.87
CA TYR A 43 6.11 3.66 3.50
C TYR A 43 6.95 4.05 4.72
N ALA A 44 6.44 4.94 5.58
CA ALA A 44 7.12 5.32 6.81
C ALA A 44 7.28 4.13 7.78
N LYS A 45 6.25 3.30 7.94
CA LYS A 45 6.27 2.10 8.80
C LYS A 45 7.23 1.03 8.30
N LEU A 46 7.23 0.78 7.00
CA LEU A 46 8.10 -0.20 6.35
C LEU A 46 9.52 0.34 6.10
N ARG A 47 9.74 1.64 6.33
CA ARG A 47 10.98 2.38 6.04
C ARG A 47 11.43 2.30 4.58
N ILE A 48 10.48 2.28 3.67
CA ILE A 48 10.70 2.27 2.22
C ILE A 48 10.43 3.65 1.63
N ARG A 49 10.97 3.90 0.42
CA ARG A 49 10.79 5.17 -0.28
C ARG A 49 10.08 5.02 -1.61
N SER A 50 9.93 3.80 -2.10
CA SER A 50 9.38 3.52 -3.42
C SER A 50 8.31 2.43 -3.41
N ARG A 51 7.35 2.56 -4.34
CA ARG A 51 6.37 1.51 -4.64
C ARG A 51 7.01 0.19 -5.10
N LYS A 52 8.21 0.25 -5.68
CA LYS A 52 8.98 -0.95 -6.03
C LYS A 52 9.45 -1.70 -4.78
N GLU A 53 10.02 -0.98 -3.82
CA GLU A 53 10.40 -1.55 -2.51
C GLU A 53 9.16 -2.08 -1.77
N LEU A 54 8.00 -1.41 -1.90
CA LEU A 54 6.73 -1.94 -1.36
C LEU A 54 6.44 -3.34 -1.93
N GLY A 55 6.59 -3.52 -3.24
CA GLY A 55 6.45 -4.81 -3.91
C GLY A 55 7.44 -5.86 -3.41
N GLU A 56 8.69 -5.48 -3.15
CA GLU A 56 9.70 -6.39 -2.59
C GLU A 56 9.37 -6.78 -1.14
N HIS A 57 8.91 -5.84 -0.32
CA HIS A 57 8.54 -6.09 1.08
C HIS A 57 7.26 -6.90 1.24
N LEU A 58 6.28 -6.72 0.35
CA LEU A 58 5.00 -7.43 0.39
C LEU A 58 5.07 -8.77 -0.38
N GLY A 59 5.82 -8.81 -1.48
CA GLY A 59 6.07 -10.00 -2.28
C GLY A 59 6.98 -11.02 -1.60
N ALA A 60 7.89 -10.59 -0.71
CA ALA A 60 8.68 -11.50 0.13
C ALA A 60 7.82 -12.27 1.16
N ALA A 61 6.54 -11.95 1.32
CA ALA A 61 5.59 -12.76 2.11
C ALA A 61 4.94 -13.90 1.30
N VAL A 62 5.29 -14.05 0.02
CA VAL A 62 4.82 -15.12 -0.88
C VAL A 62 6.03 -15.87 -1.44
N GLU A 63 6.79 -16.52 -0.57
CA GLU A 63 7.60 -17.71 -0.88
C GLU A 63 7.54 -18.71 0.28
#